data_AF-A0A957V5A9-F1
#
_entry.id   AF-A0A957V5A9-F1
#
_cell.length_a   1.000
_cell.length_b   1.000
_cell.length_c   1.000
_cell.angle_alpha   90.00
_cell.angle_beta   90.00
_cell.angle_gamma   90.00
#
_symmetry.space_group_name_H-M   'P 1'
#
loop_
_entity.id
_entity.type
_entity.pdbx_description
1 polymer ?
#
loop_
_entity_poly.entity_id
_entity_poly.type
_entity_poly.pdbx_seq_one_letter_code
_entity_poly.pdbx_strand_id
1 'polypeptide(L)'
;MTASLAEPDYVGDLGNGLVCRWSTAADQPKIAQCMGKIYRNTPEEAYHPRAMDIARVLMAGDFPYMGPDDFALVEDTTVPGSPVVAYTCLWRLRWRY
;
A
#
# COMPACT_ATOMS: atom_id res chain seq x y z
N MET A 1 18.75 -17.35 9.65
CA MET A 1 18.87 -15.88 9.65
C MET A 1 17.45 -15.34 9.63
N THR A 2 17.07 -14.54 10.61
CA THR A 2 15.78 -13.83 10.60
C THR A 2 15.84 -12.76 9.51
N ALA A 3 14.88 -12.74 8.59
CA ALA A 3 14.80 -11.70 7.59
C ALA A 3 14.59 -10.33 8.28
N SER A 4 15.29 -9.31 7.83
CA SER A 4 15.05 -7.94 8.29
C SER A 4 13.71 -7.45 7.71
N LEU A 5 12.95 -6.68 8.49
CA LEU A 5 11.67 -6.09 8.04
C LEU A 5 11.85 -5.14 6.85
N ALA A 6 13.07 -4.64 6.64
CA ALA A 6 13.42 -3.74 5.56
C ALA A 6 13.88 -4.46 4.28
N GLU A 7 14.01 -5.79 4.28
CA GLU A 7 14.34 -6.52 3.05
C GLU A 7 13.19 -6.40 2.03
N PRO A 8 13.48 -6.18 0.75
CA PRO A 8 12.45 -5.98 -0.28
C PRO A 8 11.59 -7.23 -0.51
N ASP A 9 12.11 -8.42 -0.18
CA ASP A 9 11.40 -9.70 -0.26
C ASP A 9 10.77 -10.13 1.08
N TYR A 10 10.73 -9.24 2.08
CA TYR A 10 10.11 -9.52 3.36
C TYR A 10 8.62 -9.84 3.20
N VAL A 11 8.23 -11.01 3.74
CA VAL A 11 6.84 -11.44 3.91
C VAL A 11 6.64 -11.87 5.36
N GLY A 12 5.73 -11.22 6.06
CA GLY A 12 5.39 -11.48 7.45
C GLY A 12 3.96 -11.98 7.60
N ASP A 13 3.77 -13.09 8.32
CA ASP A 13 2.45 -13.55 8.75
C ASP A 13 2.00 -12.79 9.99
N LEU A 14 0.86 -12.12 9.91
CA LEU A 14 0.23 -11.39 11.02
C LEU A 14 -0.88 -12.22 11.70
N GLY A 15 -1.10 -13.46 11.26
CA GLY A 15 -2.17 -14.35 11.72
C GLY A 15 -3.51 -14.09 11.04
N ASN A 16 -4.45 -15.02 11.18
CA ASN A 16 -5.82 -14.92 10.61
C ASN A 16 -5.85 -14.67 9.09
N GLY A 17 -4.84 -15.16 8.36
CA GLY A 17 -4.72 -14.95 6.91
C GLY A 17 -4.29 -13.54 6.50
N LEU A 18 -3.81 -12.72 7.45
CA LEU A 18 -3.23 -11.42 7.16
C LEU A 18 -1.74 -11.56 6.85
N VAL A 19 -1.33 -11.05 5.69
CA VAL A 19 0.07 -11.10 5.24
C VAL A 19 0.59 -9.68 5.03
N CYS A 20 1.70 -9.35 5.68
CA CYS A 20 2.42 -8.10 5.51
C CYS A 20 3.58 -8.28 4.53
N ARG A 21 3.72 -7.39 3.55
CA ARG A 21 4.84 -7.39 2.60
C ARG A 21 5.05 -6.02 1.99
N TRP A 22 6.18 -5.82 1.32
CA TRP A 22 6.38 -4.67 0.45
C TRP A 22 5.51 -4.78 -0.81
N SER A 23 5.08 -3.62 -1.30
CA SER A 23 4.29 -3.49 -2.51
C SER A 23 5.14 -3.69 -3.76
N THR A 24 4.45 -3.91 -4.87
CA THR A 24 4.97 -3.88 -6.22
C THR A 24 4.08 -2.98 -7.08
N ALA A 25 4.49 -2.68 -8.32
CA ALA A 25 3.64 -1.95 -9.26
C ALA A 25 2.27 -2.62 -9.52
N ALA A 26 2.18 -3.94 -9.40
CA ALA A 26 0.93 -4.68 -9.59
C ALA A 26 -0.09 -4.43 -8.46
N ASP A 27 0.36 -3.94 -7.30
CA ASP A 27 -0.50 -3.68 -6.15
C ASP A 27 -1.24 -2.34 -6.24
N GLN A 28 -0.88 -1.49 -7.22
CA GLN A 28 -1.44 -0.15 -7.37
C GLN A 28 -2.99 -0.13 -7.35
N PRO A 29 -3.71 -1.02 -8.06
CA PRO A 29 -5.18 -1.01 -8.02
C PRO A 29 -5.74 -1.35 -6.63
N LYS A 30 -5.11 -2.28 -5.90
CA LYS A 30 -5.55 -2.68 -4.56
C LYS A 30 -5.28 -1.58 -3.53
N ILE A 31 -4.10 -0.95 -3.59
CA ILE A 31 -3.74 0.20 -2.74
C ILE A 31 -4.67 1.37 -3.03
N ALA A 32 -4.96 1.66 -4.30
CA ALA A 32 -5.89 2.70 -4.70
C ALA A 32 -7.28 2.47 -4.09
N GLN A 33 -7.82 1.24 -4.17
CA GLN A 33 -9.10 0.89 -3.55
C GLN A 33 -9.08 1.06 -2.03
N CYS A 34 -8.01 0.60 -1.36
CA CYS A 34 -7.86 0.76 0.09
C CYS A 34 -7.84 2.24 0.49
N MET A 35 -7.04 3.05 -0.21
CA MET A 35 -6.97 4.50 -0.01
C MET A 35 -8.32 5.18 -0.27
N GLY A 36 -8.97 4.86 -1.39
CA GLY A 36 -10.31 5.35 -1.74
C GLY A 36 -11.36 5.00 -0.71
N LYS A 37 -11.27 3.83 -0.06
CA LYS A 37 -12.16 3.39 1.02
C LYS A 37 -11.98 4.22 2.29
N ILE A 38 -10.73 4.56 2.67
CA ILE A 38 -10.39 5.32 3.89
C ILE A 38 -10.92 6.76 3.84
N TYR A 39 -10.92 7.38 2.65
CA TYR A 39 -11.31 8.79 2.48
C TYR A 39 -12.80 9.01 2.17
N ARG A 40 -13.66 8.02 2.40
CA ARG A 40 -15.12 8.19 2.32
C ARG A 40 -15.68 8.74 3.64
N ASN A 41 -16.77 9.49 3.58
CA ASN A 41 -17.44 10.00 4.78
C ASN A 41 -18.28 8.90 5.44
N THR A 42 -18.89 8.01 4.64
CA THR A 42 -19.69 6.89 5.14
C THR A 42 -19.34 5.57 4.43
N PRO A 43 -19.67 4.41 5.04
CA PRO A 43 -19.44 3.10 4.42
C PRO A 43 -20.18 2.89 3.09
N GLU A 44 -21.32 3.55 2.89
CA GLU A 44 -22.22 3.42 1.73
C GLU A 44 -21.80 4.30 0.55
N GLU A 45 -21.01 5.35 0.77
CA GLU A 45 -20.51 6.21 -0.31
C GLU A 45 -19.60 5.43 -1.28
N ALA A 46 -19.52 5.90 -2.53
CA ALA A 46 -18.53 5.37 -3.48
C ALA A 46 -17.10 5.66 -3.01
N TYR A 47 -16.12 4.86 -3.44
CA TYR A 47 -14.71 5.09 -3.11
C TYR A 47 -14.25 6.46 -3.58
N HIS A 48 -13.47 7.16 -2.75
CA HIS A 48 -13.09 8.54 -3.01
C HIS A 48 -12.15 8.62 -4.22
N PRO A 49 -12.61 9.13 -5.38
CA PRO A 49 -11.89 8.95 -6.66
C PRO A 49 -10.54 9.66 -6.66
N ARG A 50 -10.48 10.87 -6.10
CA ARG A 50 -9.22 11.62 -6.00
C ARG A 50 -8.20 10.93 -5.11
N ALA A 51 -8.64 10.17 -4.11
CA ALA A 51 -7.73 9.44 -3.24
C ALA A 51 -7.15 8.22 -3.99
N MET A 52 -7.98 7.53 -4.78
CA MET A 52 -7.52 6.47 -5.68
C MET A 52 -6.49 7.01 -6.71
N ASP A 53 -6.70 8.20 -7.26
CA ASP A 53 -5.77 8.85 -8.19
C ASP A 53 -4.41 9.18 -7.56
N ILE A 54 -4.38 9.50 -6.25
CA ILE A 54 -3.12 9.73 -5.54
C ILE A 54 -2.25 8.47 -5.55
N ALA A 55 -2.82 7.28 -5.33
CA ALA A 55 -2.05 6.04 -5.41
C ALA A 55 -1.42 5.84 -6.79
N ARG A 56 -2.14 6.18 -7.88
CA ARG A 56 -1.58 6.15 -9.25
C ARG A 56 -0.39 7.08 -9.40
N VAL A 57 -0.46 8.31 -8.86
CA VAL A 57 0.62 9.29 -8.93
C VAL A 57 1.82 8.85 -8.12
N LEU A 58 1.63 8.41 -6.88
CA LEU A 58 2.71 8.01 -5.97
C LEU A 58 3.45 6.74 -6.44
N MET A 59 2.78 5.86 -7.18
CA MET A 59 3.34 4.61 -7.69
C MET A 59 3.72 4.69 -9.18
N ALA A 60 3.72 5.86 -9.81
CA ALA A 60 3.99 5.99 -11.24
C ALA A 60 5.45 5.65 -11.64
N GLY A 61 6.36 5.58 -10.66
CA GLY A 61 7.79 5.33 -10.87
C GLY A 61 8.59 6.58 -11.24
N ASP A 62 7.91 7.68 -11.59
CA ASP A 62 8.49 9.00 -11.86
C ASP A 62 8.21 10.03 -10.74
N PHE A 63 7.49 9.64 -9.68
CA PHE A 63 7.26 10.49 -8.53
C PHE A 63 8.57 10.68 -7.73
N PRO A 64 8.95 11.91 -7.34
CA PRO A 64 10.31 12.21 -6.90
C PRO A 64 10.69 11.66 -5.52
N TYR A 65 9.73 11.26 -4.69
CA TYR A 65 9.98 10.90 -3.28
C TYR A 65 9.69 9.44 -2.93
N MET A 66 9.06 8.70 -3.84
CA MET A 66 8.70 7.30 -3.62
C MET A 66 8.33 6.63 -4.94
N GLY A 67 8.35 5.30 -4.96
CA GLY A 67 7.91 4.50 -6.10
C GLY A 67 7.00 3.32 -5.69
N PRO A 68 6.76 2.40 -6.63
CA PRO A 68 5.91 1.23 -6.43
C PRO A 68 6.31 0.31 -5.28
N ASP A 69 7.58 0.34 -4.86
CA ASP A 69 8.14 -0.57 -3.86
C ASP A 69 8.27 0.09 -2.47
N ASP A 70 7.78 1.32 -2.30
CA ASP A 70 7.89 2.11 -1.08
C ASP A 70 6.62 2.06 -0.19
N PHE A 71 5.65 1.18 -0.50
CA PHE A 71 4.54 0.89 0.40
C PHE A 71 4.76 -0.45 1.12
N ALA A 72 4.57 -0.45 2.43
CA ALA A 72 4.33 -1.69 3.16
C ALA A 72 2.82 -1.90 3.24
N LEU A 73 2.33 -3.06 2.81
CA LEU A 73 0.91 -3.37 2.73
C LEU A 73 0.56 -4.61 3.55
N VAL A 74 -0.71 -4.71 3.94
CA VAL A 74 -1.32 -5.90 4.54
C VAL A 74 -2.41 -6.40 3.62
N GLU A 75 -2.28 -7.63 3.15
CA GLU A 75 -3.32 -8.35 2.40
C GLU A 75 -4.13 -9.25 3.32
N ASP A 76 -5.44 -9.28 3.11
CA ASP A 76 -6.30 -10.33 3.67
C ASP A 76 -6.44 -11.47 2.66
N THR A 77 -5.69 -12.54 2.87
CA THR A 77 -5.65 -13.71 1.98
C THR A 77 -6.88 -14.60 2.10
N THR A 78 -7.73 -14.38 3.11
CA THR A 78 -8.97 -15.15 3.29
C THR A 78 -10.09 -14.69 2.35
N VAL A 79 -9.97 -13.48 1.81
CA VAL A 79 -10.95 -12.87 0.90
C VAL A 79 -10.51 -13.06 -0.56
N PRO A 80 -11.42 -13.45 -1.48
CA PRO A 80 -11.12 -13.57 -2.91
C PRO A 80 -10.49 -12.29 -3.48
N GLY A 81 -9.40 -12.46 -4.24
CA GLY A 81 -8.62 -11.35 -4.80
C GLY A 81 -7.58 -10.74 -3.83
N SER A 82 -7.54 -11.22 -2.58
CA SER A 82 -6.59 -10.83 -1.53
C SER A 82 -6.45 -9.30 -1.43
N PRO A 83 -7.51 -8.58 -1.02
CA PRO A 83 -7.50 -7.13 -0.99
C PRO A 83 -6.48 -6.60 0.00
N VAL A 84 -5.94 -5.42 -0.30
CA VAL A 84 -5.14 -4.65 0.66
C VAL A 84 -6.08 -4.05 1.70
N VAL A 85 -5.88 -4.41 2.97
CA VAL A 85 -6.71 -3.96 4.10
C VAL A 85 -6.04 -2.89 4.96
N ALA A 86 -4.72 -2.74 4.85
CA ALA A 86 -3.95 -1.65 5.43
C ALA A 86 -2.70 -1.38 4.61
N TYR A 87 -2.17 -0.16 4.67
CA TYR A 87 -0.88 0.19 4.10
C TYR A 87 -0.24 1.35 4.85
N THR A 88 1.08 1.49 4.69
CA THR A 88 1.84 2.71 4.99
C THR A 88 2.83 2.95 3.86
N CYS A 89 3.36 4.17 3.75
CA CYS A 89 4.38 4.48 2.75
C CYS A 89 5.45 5.41 3.31
N LEU A 90 6.65 5.31 2.74
CA LEU A 90 7.80 6.12 3.15
C LEU A 90 8.18 7.10 2.05
N TRP A 91 8.30 8.38 2.40
CA TRP A 91 8.85 9.39 1.51
C TRP A 91 10.34 9.58 1.78
N ARG A 92 11.15 9.50 0.73
CA ARG A 92 12.59 9.73 0.77
C ARG A 92 12.88 11.22 0.59
N LEU A 93 12.95 11.95 1.71
CA LEU A 93 13.22 13.38 1.71
C LEU A 93 14.66 13.68 2.15
N ARG A 94 15.29 14.66 1.47
CA ARG A 94 16.57 15.24 1.91
C ARG A 94 16.35 16.68 2.33
N TRP A 95 16.58 16.96 3.61
CA TRP A 95 16.47 18.29 4.19
C TRP A 95 17.87 18.92 4.34
N ARG A 96 17.95 20.25 4.20
CA ARG A 96 19.13 21.06 4.56
C ARG A 96 18.61 22.28 5.32
N TYR A 97 19.31 22.68 6.37
CA TYR A 97 19.00 23.86 7.17
C TYR A 97 20.06 24.93 6.91
#